data_AF-A0A931CBH5-F1
#
_entry.id   AF-A0A931CBH5-F1
#
_cell.length_a   1.000
_cell.length_b   1.000
_cell.length_c   1.000
_cell.angle_alpha   90.00
_cell.angle_beta   90.00
_cell.angle_gamma   90.00
#
_symmetry.space_group_name_H-M   'P 1'
#
loop_
_entity.id
_entity.type
_entity.pdbx_description
1 polymer ?
#
loop_
_entity_poly.entity_id
_entity_poly.type
_entity_poly.pdbx_seq_one_letter_code
_entity_poly.pdbx_strand_id
1 'polypeptide(L)'
;MAKRDAFRPNAVTGKKIAWWAATAAALGIACVIGPLFYLLSPAMTDQDITRVSDLGQAYGILSAALSAITLGVVATSLVYQARQERSYRIDAIRQRQKDLLSLAIEEPEVFGPCIDGDFAKSESSEEVRRYLFTTLILSYGLAGYEMGYFSKEHLREEFARPMFRGPVGRQLWEKRRKVLSAQATTDAESYNAIFEAEYQRALEELAGETTPKEASTDPPK
;
A
#
# COMPACT_ATOMS: atom_id res chain seq x y z
N MET A 1 -4.72 2.36 23.23
CA MET A 1 -3.64 3.30 22.87
C MET A 1 -2.32 2.55 22.72
N ALA A 2 -2.03 2.05 21.53
CA ALA A 2 -0.68 1.56 21.18
C ALA A 2 -0.26 2.34 19.93
N LYS A 3 0.73 3.20 20.10
CA LYS A 3 1.31 4.04 19.04
C LYS A 3 2.00 3.10 18.05
N ARG A 4 1.29 2.69 17.00
CA ARG A 4 1.89 1.95 15.88
C ARG A 4 2.66 2.97 15.06
N ASP A 5 3.94 3.08 15.38
CA ASP A 5 4.88 3.84 14.58
C ASP A 5 4.77 3.36 13.14
N ALA A 6 4.42 4.30 12.26
CA ALA A 6 4.34 4.10 10.83
C ALA A 6 5.73 3.66 10.34
N PHE A 7 5.91 2.36 10.15
CA PHE A 7 7.05 1.81 9.43
C PHE A 7 6.90 2.21 7.97
N ARG A 8 7.38 3.42 7.66
CA ARG A 8 7.65 3.89 6.30
C ARG A 8 9.04 3.37 5.94
N PRO A 9 9.19 2.29 5.15
CA PRO A 9 10.49 1.95 4.60
C PRO A 9 10.85 3.05 3.60
N ASN A 10 11.64 4.03 4.04
CA ASN A 10 12.14 5.09 3.17
C ASN A 10 12.88 4.42 1.99
N ALA A 11 12.48 4.74 0.75
CA ALA A 11 13.14 4.21 -0.47
C ALA A 11 14.66 4.50 -0.50
N VAL A 12 15.08 5.54 0.24
CA VAL A 12 16.48 5.90 0.50
C VAL A 12 17.23 4.80 1.26
N THR A 13 16.58 4.08 2.16
CA THR A 13 17.19 2.99 2.94
C THR A 13 17.49 1.78 2.06
N GLY A 14 16.60 1.44 1.11
CA GLY A 14 16.83 0.37 0.14
C GLY A 14 17.99 0.66 -0.81
N LYS A 15 18.08 1.90 -1.32
CA LYS A 15 19.20 2.33 -2.18
C LYS A 15 20.55 2.31 -1.44
N LYS A 16 20.55 2.70 -0.15
CA LYS A 16 21.74 2.61 0.72
C LYS A 16 22.16 1.16 0.95
N ILE A 17 21.22 0.27 1.25
CA ILE A 17 21.51 -1.16 1.47
C ILE A 17 22.07 -1.81 0.19
N ALA A 18 21.49 -1.53 -0.98
CA ALA A 18 22.01 -2.02 -2.25
C ALA A 18 23.42 -1.51 -2.56
N TRP A 19 23.70 -0.23 -2.25
CA TRP A 19 25.02 0.36 -2.44
C TRP A 19 26.07 -0.25 -1.49
N TRP A 20 25.72 -0.49 -0.22
CA TRP A 20 26.57 -1.19 0.76
C TRP A 20 26.82 -2.65 0.37
N ALA A 21 25.81 -3.35 -0.17
CA ALA A 21 25.97 -4.71 -0.66
C ALA A 21 26.89 -4.77 -1.89
N ALA A 22 26.75 -3.84 -2.83
CA ALA A 22 27.59 -3.76 -4.02
C ALA A 22 29.06 -3.42 -3.67
N THR A 23 29.28 -2.51 -2.72
CA THR A 23 30.64 -2.18 -2.23
C THR A 23 31.27 -3.35 -1.49
N ALA A 24 30.52 -4.07 -0.64
CA ALA A 24 31.02 -5.26 0.03
C ALA A 24 31.40 -6.38 -0.96
N ALA A 25 30.60 -6.59 -2.01
CA ALA A 25 30.88 -7.56 -3.07
C ALA A 25 32.14 -7.16 -3.88
N ALA A 26 32.26 -5.89 -4.26
CA ALA A 26 33.43 -5.39 -4.99
C ALA A 26 34.72 -5.51 -4.16
N LEU A 27 34.64 -5.24 -2.85
CA LEU A 27 35.78 -5.39 -1.94
C LEU A 27 36.19 -6.86 -1.78
N GLY A 28 35.22 -7.77 -1.69
CA GLY A 28 35.46 -9.21 -1.65
C GLY A 28 36.16 -9.71 -2.92
N ILE A 29 35.72 -9.26 -4.09
CA ILE A 29 36.34 -9.59 -5.38
C ILE A 29 37.77 -9.04 -5.45
N ALA A 30 38.00 -7.80 -5.02
CA ALA A 30 39.33 -7.19 -5.02
C ALA A 30 40.33 -7.92 -4.10
N CYS A 31 39.89 -8.39 -2.94
CA CYS A 31 40.72 -9.18 -2.02
C CYS A 31 41.11 -10.55 -2.57
N VAL A 32 40.32 -11.15 -3.46
CA VAL A 32 40.60 -12.46 -4.07
C VAL A 32 41.51 -12.32 -5.29
N ILE A 33 41.35 -11.26 -6.09
CA ILE A 33 42.10 -11.08 -7.34
C ILE A 33 43.56 -10.65 -7.08
N GLY A 34 43.80 -9.83 -6.06
CA GLY A 34 45.15 -9.32 -5.74
C GLY A 34 46.21 -10.42 -5.52
N PRO A 35 45.96 -11.42 -4.67
CA PRO A 35 46.91 -12.51 -4.41
C PRO A 35 47.05 -13.49 -5.59
N LEU A 36 45.98 -13.71 -6.36
CA LEU A 36 45.99 -14.59 -7.53
C LEU A 36 46.96 -14.07 -8.61
N PHE A 37 47.05 -12.74 -8.75
CA PHE A 37 48.00 -12.08 -9.65
C PHE A 37 49.46 -12.25 -9.19
N TYR A 38 49.70 -12.31 -7.87
CA TYR A 38 51.03 -12.54 -7.30
C TYR A 38 51.48 -14.00 -7.43
N LEU A 39 50.54 -14.95 -7.30
CA LEU A 39 50.77 -16.40 -7.45
C LEU A 39 51.03 -16.85 -8.89
N LEU A 40 50.54 -16.12 -9.89
CA LEU A 40 50.83 -16.39 -11.31
C LEU A 40 52.22 -15.88 -11.76
N SER A 41 52.96 -15.20 -10.88
CA SER A 41 54.32 -14.73 -11.17
C SER A 41 55.30 -15.91 -11.23
N PRO A 42 56.09 -16.08 -12.30
CA PRO A 42 56.91 -17.28 -12.54
C PRO A 42 58.19 -17.40 -11.67
N ALA A 43 58.22 -16.83 -10.46
CA ALA A 43 59.42 -16.71 -9.63
C ALA A 43 59.27 -17.36 -8.22
N MET A 44 58.79 -18.60 -8.14
CA MET A 44 58.60 -19.31 -6.85
C MET A 44 59.73 -20.34 -6.60
N THR A 45 60.37 -20.26 -5.43
CA THR A 45 61.44 -21.15 -4.92
C THR A 45 60.87 -22.14 -3.88
N ASP A 46 61.53 -23.26 -3.59
CA ASP A 46 61.04 -24.31 -2.67
C ASP A 46 60.67 -23.83 -1.24
N GLN A 47 61.32 -22.77 -0.74
CA GLN A 47 60.95 -22.14 0.54
C GLN A 47 59.61 -21.38 0.48
N ASP A 48 59.18 -20.98 -0.71
CA ASP A 48 57.91 -20.30 -0.93
C ASP A 48 56.74 -21.30 -0.84
N ILE A 49 56.95 -22.58 -1.17
CA ILE A 49 55.89 -23.61 -1.13
C ILE A 49 55.36 -23.83 0.30
N THR A 50 56.25 -23.87 1.29
CA THR A 50 55.86 -24.04 2.70
C THR A 50 55.16 -22.79 3.24
N ARG A 51 55.64 -21.60 2.86
CA ARG A 51 54.97 -20.32 3.16
C ARG A 51 53.59 -20.22 2.51
N VAL A 52 53.44 -20.73 1.29
CA VAL A 52 52.17 -20.79 0.55
C VAL A 52 51.18 -21.75 1.21
N SER A 53 51.63 -22.83 1.85
CA SER A 53 50.75 -23.74 2.62
C SER A 53 50.15 -23.08 3.87
N ASP A 54 50.97 -22.39 4.67
CA ASP A 54 50.50 -21.66 5.87
C ASP A 54 49.57 -20.48 5.47
N LEU A 55 49.87 -19.83 4.35
CA LEU A 55 48.97 -18.85 3.74
C LEU A 55 47.65 -19.50 3.32
N GLY A 56 47.68 -20.67 2.66
CA GLY A 56 46.48 -21.39 2.23
C GLY A 56 45.51 -21.71 3.37
N GLN A 57 46.03 -22.08 4.54
CA GLN A 57 45.21 -22.39 5.72
C GLN A 57 44.59 -21.12 6.34
N ALA A 58 45.35 -20.03 6.42
CA ALA A 58 44.83 -18.73 6.85
C ALA A 58 43.76 -18.19 5.88
N TYR A 59 43.99 -18.32 4.57
CA TYR A 59 43.04 -17.91 3.52
C TYR A 59 41.79 -18.79 3.50
N GLY A 60 41.88 -20.09 3.79
CA GLY A 60 40.72 -20.95 3.93
C GLY A 60 39.76 -20.47 5.03
N ILE A 61 40.32 -20.06 6.18
CA ILE A 61 39.53 -19.51 7.29
C ILE A 61 38.95 -18.14 6.93
N LEU A 62 39.74 -17.25 6.34
CA LEU A 62 39.31 -15.92 5.92
C LEU A 62 38.23 -15.96 4.83
N SER A 63 38.37 -16.83 3.84
CA SER A 63 37.39 -17.01 2.76
C SER A 63 36.10 -17.64 3.24
N ALA A 64 36.16 -18.65 4.12
CA ALA A 64 34.97 -19.23 4.74
C ALA A 64 34.20 -18.19 5.59
N ALA A 65 34.93 -17.37 6.37
CA ALA A 65 34.34 -16.26 7.12
C ALA A 65 33.69 -15.23 6.18
N LEU A 66 34.36 -14.88 5.07
CA LEU A 66 33.82 -13.96 4.08
C LEU A 66 32.57 -14.53 3.39
N SER A 67 32.58 -15.80 2.98
CA SER A 67 31.41 -16.48 2.39
C SER A 67 30.23 -16.52 3.36
N ALA A 68 30.48 -16.78 4.65
CA ALA A 68 29.43 -16.76 5.67
C ALA A 68 28.80 -15.37 5.82
N ILE A 69 29.62 -14.30 5.80
CA ILE A 69 29.14 -12.91 5.81
C ILE A 69 28.32 -12.63 4.54
N THR A 70 28.81 -13.00 3.35
CA THR A 70 28.08 -12.81 2.09
C THR A 70 26.73 -13.51 2.10
N LEU A 71 26.66 -14.76 2.58
CA LEU A 71 25.40 -15.50 2.71
C LEU A 71 24.44 -14.81 3.68
N GLY A 72 24.94 -14.29 4.80
CA GLY A 72 24.12 -13.50 5.74
C GLY A 72 23.52 -12.25 5.08
N VAL A 73 24.30 -11.54 4.27
CA VAL A 73 23.84 -10.36 3.51
C VAL A 73 22.79 -10.76 2.47
N VAL A 74 23.03 -11.82 1.69
CA VAL A 74 22.09 -12.30 0.67
C VAL A 74 20.78 -12.79 1.31
N ALA A 75 20.86 -13.55 2.40
CA ALA A 75 19.68 -14.04 3.11
C ALA A 75 18.85 -12.87 3.67
N THR A 76 19.50 -11.87 4.26
CA THR A 76 18.83 -10.67 4.77
C THR A 76 18.17 -9.89 3.63
N SER A 77 18.83 -9.78 2.48
CA SER A 77 18.29 -9.14 1.28
C SER A 77 17.04 -9.84 0.76
N LEU A 78 17.04 -11.18 0.69
CA LEU A 78 15.89 -11.97 0.25
C LEU A 78 14.68 -11.82 1.18
N VAL A 79 14.91 -11.80 2.50
CA VAL A 79 13.83 -11.57 3.48
C VAL A 79 13.21 -10.17 3.29
N TYR A 80 14.04 -9.17 2.99
CA TYR A 80 13.57 -7.81 2.71
C TYR A 80 12.80 -7.73 1.39
N GLN A 81 13.31 -8.38 0.33
CA GLN A 81 12.67 -8.47 -0.99
C GLN A 81 11.31 -9.18 -0.92
N ALA A 82 11.22 -10.30 -0.20
CA ALA A 82 9.96 -11.05 -0.03
C ALA A 82 8.87 -10.23 0.68
N ARG A 83 9.26 -9.36 1.62
CA ARG A 83 8.33 -8.43 2.25
C ARG A 83 7.86 -7.33 1.30
N GLN A 84 8.74 -6.84 0.43
CA GLN A 84 8.39 -5.81 -0.56
C GLN A 84 7.42 -6.33 -1.63
N GLU A 85 7.57 -7.56 -2.11
CA GLU A 85 6.69 -8.13 -3.15
C GLU A 85 5.21 -8.12 -2.75
N ARG A 86 4.90 -8.36 -1.47
CA ARG A 86 3.51 -8.37 -1.02
C ARG A 86 2.85 -6.99 -1.14
N SER A 87 3.58 -5.92 -0.80
CA SER A 87 3.09 -4.55 -0.94
C SER A 87 2.93 -4.19 -2.42
N TYR A 88 3.91 -4.52 -3.26
CA TYR A 88 3.83 -4.29 -4.71
C TYR A 88 2.63 -4.99 -5.35
N ARG A 89 2.30 -6.22 -4.92
CA ARG A 89 1.13 -6.96 -5.43
C ARG A 89 -0.18 -6.25 -5.11
N ILE A 90 -0.35 -5.71 -3.90
CA ILE A 90 -1.56 -5.00 -3.50
C ILE A 90 -1.70 -3.70 -4.30
N ASP A 91 -0.60 -2.95 -4.44
CA ASP A 91 -0.60 -1.71 -5.22
C ASP A 91 -0.86 -1.97 -6.71
N ALA A 92 -0.32 -3.04 -7.27
CA ALA A 92 -0.57 -3.43 -8.66
C ALA A 92 -2.04 -3.78 -8.93
N ILE A 93 -2.68 -4.52 -8.02
CA ILE A 93 -4.11 -4.85 -8.12
C ILE A 93 -4.96 -3.57 -8.04
N ARG A 94 -4.64 -2.67 -7.10
CA ARG A 94 -5.36 -1.39 -6.95
C ARG A 94 -5.19 -0.47 -8.14
N GLN A 95 -3.99 -0.40 -8.70
CA GLN A 95 -3.74 0.35 -9.92
C GLN A 95 -4.56 -0.21 -11.08
N ARG A 96 -4.60 -1.54 -11.23
CA ARG A 96 -5.41 -2.18 -12.27
C ARG A 96 -6.90 -1.91 -12.09
N GLN A 97 -7.39 -1.94 -10.85
CA GLN A 97 -8.77 -1.60 -10.54
C GLN A 97 -9.09 -0.15 -10.94
N LYS A 98 -8.19 0.80 -10.64
CA LYS A 98 -8.34 2.20 -11.07
C LYS A 98 -8.41 2.31 -12.59
N ASP A 99 -7.51 1.67 -13.31
CA ASP A 99 -7.48 1.70 -14.77
C ASP A 99 -8.78 1.15 -15.39
N LEU A 100 -9.30 0.04 -14.85
CA LEU A 100 -10.57 -0.56 -15.28
C LEU A 100 -11.76 0.37 -15.03
N LEU A 101 -11.81 1.02 -13.86
CA LEU A 101 -12.89 1.94 -13.53
C LEU A 101 -12.80 3.24 -14.34
N SER A 102 -11.60 3.73 -14.61
CA SER A 102 -11.40 4.89 -15.50
C SER A 102 -11.89 4.59 -16.91
N LEU A 103 -11.56 3.42 -17.47
CA LEU A 103 -12.05 2.99 -18.78
C LEU A 103 -13.59 2.90 -18.80
N ALA A 104 -14.18 2.40 -17.72
CA ALA A 104 -15.64 2.32 -17.61
C ALA A 104 -16.32 3.69 -17.46
N ILE A 105 -15.62 4.72 -16.98
CA ILE A 105 -16.13 6.10 -16.93
C ILE A 105 -16.11 6.74 -18.32
N GLU A 106 -15.10 6.44 -19.14
CA GLU A 106 -14.99 6.91 -20.52
C GLU A 106 -16.17 6.39 -21.35
N GLU A 107 -16.42 5.08 -21.29
CA GLU A 107 -17.48 4.39 -22.04
C GLU A 107 -18.49 3.68 -21.12
N PRO A 108 -19.35 4.44 -20.41
CA PRO A 108 -20.27 3.87 -19.42
C PRO A 108 -21.36 2.98 -20.04
N GLU A 109 -21.74 3.24 -21.28
CA GLU A 109 -22.79 2.47 -21.99
C GLU A 109 -22.34 1.06 -22.34
N VAL A 110 -21.04 0.90 -22.64
CA VAL A 110 -20.45 -0.39 -23.02
C VAL A 110 -20.08 -1.19 -21.77
N PHE A 111 -19.46 -0.54 -20.78
CA PHE A 111 -18.88 -1.23 -19.63
C PHE A 111 -19.75 -1.25 -18.38
N GLY A 112 -20.72 -0.35 -18.25
CA GLY A 112 -21.66 -0.30 -17.11
C GLY A 112 -22.33 -1.64 -16.82
N PRO A 113 -22.93 -2.32 -17.82
CA PRO A 113 -23.58 -3.62 -17.63
C PRO A 113 -22.65 -4.74 -17.14
N CYS A 114 -21.34 -4.64 -17.40
CA CYS A 114 -20.36 -5.65 -17.00
C CYS A 114 -19.93 -5.53 -15.53
N ILE A 115 -20.15 -4.37 -14.90
CA ILE A 115 -19.65 -4.07 -13.55
C ILE A 115 -20.71 -4.38 -12.49
N ASP A 116 -21.95 -4.03 -12.76
CA ASP A 116 -23.08 -4.31 -11.88
C ASP A 116 -24.33 -4.54 -12.72
N GLY A 117 -25.05 -5.63 -12.44
CA GLY A 117 -26.27 -5.98 -13.16
C GLY A 117 -27.38 -4.93 -12.99
N ASP A 118 -27.27 -4.07 -11.98
CA ASP A 118 -28.19 -2.95 -11.80
C ASP A 118 -27.84 -1.73 -12.68
N PHE A 119 -26.61 -1.57 -13.18
CA PHE A 119 -26.30 -0.54 -14.18
C PHE A 119 -26.78 -0.91 -15.57
N ALA A 120 -26.90 -2.21 -15.86
CA ALA A 120 -27.62 -2.65 -17.06
C ALA A 120 -29.09 -2.18 -17.07
N LYS A 121 -29.63 -1.82 -15.91
CA LYS A 121 -30.99 -1.29 -15.72
C LYS A 121 -31.04 0.22 -15.50
N SER A 122 -29.90 0.89 -15.30
CA SER A 122 -29.91 2.34 -15.07
C SER A 122 -30.20 3.07 -16.38
N GLU A 123 -31.15 4.01 -16.34
CA GLU A 123 -31.64 4.71 -17.53
C GLU A 123 -30.65 5.76 -18.08
N SER A 124 -29.63 6.18 -17.30
CA SER A 124 -28.69 7.21 -17.73
C SER A 124 -27.20 6.88 -17.53
N SER A 125 -26.42 7.08 -18.59
CA SER A 125 -24.95 6.96 -18.61
C SER A 125 -24.27 7.86 -17.55
N GLU A 126 -24.90 8.97 -17.17
CA GLU A 126 -24.39 9.88 -16.14
C GLU A 126 -24.50 9.32 -14.71
N GLU A 127 -25.52 8.51 -14.40
CA GLU A 127 -25.63 7.86 -13.10
C GLU A 127 -24.54 6.81 -12.91
N VAL A 128 -24.25 6.05 -13.96
CA VAL A 128 -23.14 5.08 -13.98
C VAL A 128 -21.81 5.80 -13.76
N ARG A 129 -21.54 6.89 -14.49
CA ARG A 129 -20.32 7.69 -14.30
C ARG A 129 -20.19 8.23 -12.89
N ARG A 130 -21.26 8.79 -12.32
CA ARG A 130 -21.28 9.29 -10.93
C ARG A 130 -20.96 8.18 -9.94
N TYR A 131 -21.59 7.01 -10.09
CA TYR A 131 -21.33 5.86 -9.24
C TYR A 131 -19.88 5.38 -9.31
N LEU A 132 -19.34 5.23 -10.53
CA LEU A 132 -17.97 4.76 -10.74
C LEU A 132 -16.96 5.76 -10.18
N PHE A 133 -17.20 7.06 -10.37
CA PHE A 133 -16.35 8.11 -9.82
C PHE A 133 -16.34 8.11 -8.29
N THR A 134 -17.51 8.03 -7.64
CA THR A 134 -17.55 7.97 -6.18
C THR A 134 -16.95 6.67 -5.64
N THR A 135 -17.09 5.57 -6.36
CA THR A 135 -16.39 4.30 -6.07
C THR A 135 -14.86 4.48 -6.10
N LEU A 136 -14.31 5.21 -7.06
CA LEU A 136 -12.88 5.53 -7.12
C LEU A 136 -12.42 6.37 -5.93
N ILE A 137 -13.19 7.37 -5.52
CA ILE A 137 -12.87 8.21 -4.35
C ILE A 137 -12.80 7.36 -3.08
N LEU A 138 -13.76 6.45 -2.87
CA LEU A 138 -13.76 5.54 -1.72
C LEU A 138 -12.54 4.62 -1.74
N SER A 139 -12.23 4.00 -2.89
CA SER A 139 -11.06 3.14 -3.03
C SER A 139 -9.75 3.89 -2.76
N TYR A 140 -9.66 5.14 -3.20
CA TYR A 140 -8.52 6.02 -2.91
C TYR A 140 -8.41 6.35 -1.42
N GLY A 141 -9.51 6.72 -0.77
CA GLY A 141 -9.56 6.98 0.67
C GLY A 141 -9.13 5.76 1.49
N LEU A 142 -9.62 4.56 1.14
CA LEU A 142 -9.24 3.31 1.81
C LEU A 142 -7.74 3.02 1.65
N ALA A 143 -7.21 3.15 0.43
CA ALA A 143 -5.80 2.94 0.18
C ALA A 143 -4.91 3.91 0.98
N GLY A 144 -5.28 5.19 1.03
CA GLY A 144 -4.55 6.18 1.82
C GLY A 144 -4.66 5.95 3.33
N TYR A 145 -5.80 5.45 3.82
CA TYR A 145 -5.97 5.09 5.23
C TYR A 145 -5.11 3.89 5.64
N GLU A 146 -5.13 2.82 4.85
CA GLU A 146 -4.33 1.61 5.13
C GLU A 146 -2.82 1.86 5.08
N MET A 147 -2.37 2.73 4.18
CA MET A 147 -0.97 3.14 4.08
C MET A 147 -0.55 4.14 5.18
N GLY A 148 -1.49 4.54 6.05
CA GLY A 148 -1.24 5.54 7.11
C GLY A 148 -0.96 6.94 6.57
N TYR A 149 -1.38 7.24 5.35
CA TYR A 149 -1.29 8.58 4.76
C TYR A 149 -2.43 9.48 5.27
N PHE A 150 -3.63 8.92 5.42
CA PHE A 150 -4.77 9.60 6.00
C PHE A 150 -4.98 9.18 7.46
N SER A 151 -5.09 10.16 8.36
CA SER A 151 -5.60 9.92 9.71
C SER A 151 -7.10 9.67 9.69
N LYS A 152 -7.64 9.12 10.78
CA LYS A 152 -9.09 8.91 10.95
C LYS A 152 -9.86 10.22 10.85
N GLU A 153 -9.35 11.27 11.48
CA GLU A 153 -9.93 12.61 11.46
C GLU A 153 -9.93 13.18 10.05
N HIS A 154 -8.82 13.04 9.32
CA HIS A 154 -8.74 13.51 7.93
C HIS A 154 -9.74 12.77 7.03
N LEU A 155 -9.85 11.44 7.20
CA LEU A 155 -10.82 10.64 6.46
C LEU A 155 -12.27 11.06 6.75
N ARG A 156 -12.58 11.36 8.02
CA ARG A 156 -13.90 11.82 8.45
C ARG A 156 -14.25 13.18 7.85
N GLU A 157 -13.36 14.17 8.02
CA GLU A 157 -13.63 15.55 7.64
C GLU A 157 -13.58 15.79 6.14
N GLU A 158 -12.63 15.18 5.42
CA GLU A 158 -12.39 15.48 4.00
C GLU A 158 -13.13 14.51 3.05
N PHE A 159 -13.42 13.28 3.48
CA PHE A 159 -14.05 12.28 2.61
C PHE A 159 -15.47 11.95 3.06
N ALA A 160 -15.66 11.51 4.31
CA ALA A 160 -16.95 11.01 4.76
C ALA A 160 -18.01 12.13 4.85
N ARG A 161 -17.72 13.22 5.57
CA ARG A 161 -18.68 14.34 5.72
C ARG A 161 -19.10 14.96 4.38
N PRO A 162 -18.19 15.34 3.46
CA PRO A 162 -18.60 15.97 2.20
C PRO A 162 -19.37 15.00 1.30
N MET A 163 -19.02 13.71 1.32
CA MET A 163 -19.72 12.69 0.54
C MET A 163 -21.18 12.53 0.98
N PHE A 164 -21.47 12.54 2.28
CA PHE A 164 -22.82 12.32 2.80
C PHE A 164 -23.71 13.56 2.84
N ARG A 165 -23.16 14.76 2.60
CA ARG A 165 -23.98 15.96 2.37
C ARG A 165 -24.83 15.82 1.11
N GLY A 166 -24.28 15.23 0.06
CA GLY A 166 -24.98 15.02 -1.22
C GLY A 166 -25.89 13.77 -1.21
N PRO A 167 -27.04 13.80 -1.92
CA PRO A 167 -27.93 12.64 -2.04
C PRO A 167 -27.27 11.46 -2.77
N VAL A 168 -26.38 11.73 -3.73
CA VAL A 168 -25.68 10.71 -4.53
C VAL A 168 -24.78 9.84 -3.65
N GLY A 169 -24.03 10.45 -2.72
CA GLY A 169 -23.15 9.71 -1.80
C GLY A 169 -23.92 8.80 -0.84
N ARG A 170 -25.09 9.26 -0.37
CA ARG A 170 -25.98 8.46 0.50
C ARG A 170 -26.56 7.26 -0.23
N GLN A 171 -27.11 7.46 -1.43
CA GLN A 171 -27.65 6.36 -2.26
C GLN A 171 -26.58 5.32 -2.63
N LEU A 172 -25.36 5.79 -2.94
CA LEU A 172 -24.24 4.90 -3.20
C LEU A 172 -23.89 4.05 -1.98
N TRP A 173 -23.79 4.69 -0.83
CA TRP A 173 -23.44 4.00 0.41
C TRP A 173 -24.49 2.96 0.78
N GLU A 174 -25.76 3.23 0.52
CA GLU A 174 -26.85 2.27 0.71
C GLU A 174 -26.72 1.02 -0.18
N LYS A 175 -26.25 1.19 -1.43
CA LYS A 175 -25.95 0.05 -2.31
C LYS A 175 -24.73 -0.75 -1.82
N ARG A 176 -23.65 -0.04 -1.45
CA ARG A 176 -22.37 -0.67 -1.04
C ARG A 176 -22.38 -1.27 0.36
N ARG A 177 -23.13 -0.70 1.31
CA ARG A 177 -23.15 -1.15 2.71
C ARG A 177 -23.59 -2.61 2.83
N LYS A 178 -24.43 -3.13 1.92
CA LYS A 178 -24.85 -4.54 1.94
C LYS A 178 -23.67 -5.48 1.70
N VAL A 179 -22.77 -5.11 0.79
CA VAL A 179 -21.55 -5.90 0.49
C VAL A 179 -20.50 -5.70 1.57
N LEU A 180 -20.32 -4.47 2.07
CA LEU A 180 -19.31 -4.15 3.08
C LEU A 180 -19.68 -4.63 4.48
N SER A 181 -20.96 -4.65 4.84
CA SER A 181 -21.44 -5.18 6.13
C SER A 181 -21.23 -6.68 6.25
N ALA A 182 -21.27 -7.42 5.14
CA ALA A 182 -20.89 -8.83 5.10
C ALA A 182 -19.39 -9.07 5.37
N GLN A 183 -18.56 -8.05 5.17
CA GLN A 183 -17.11 -8.05 5.42
C GLN A 183 -16.72 -7.22 6.65
N ALA A 184 -17.70 -6.75 7.43
CA ALA A 184 -17.43 -5.85 8.54
C ALA A 184 -16.59 -6.56 9.61
N THR A 185 -15.47 -5.93 9.95
CA THR A 185 -14.67 -6.32 11.11
C THR A 185 -15.33 -5.79 12.37
N THR A 186 -15.13 -6.45 13.51
CA THR A 186 -15.63 -6.02 14.83
C THR A 186 -14.96 -4.73 15.34
N ASP A 187 -14.07 -4.14 14.56
CA ASP A 187 -13.31 -2.96 14.91
C ASP A 187 -14.13 -1.68 14.64
N ALA A 188 -14.55 -1.04 15.72
CA ALA A 188 -15.26 0.24 15.70
C ALA A 188 -14.43 1.39 15.10
N GLU A 189 -13.13 1.20 14.94
CA GLU A 189 -12.22 2.17 14.32
C GLU A 189 -11.83 1.81 12.88
N SER A 190 -12.50 0.81 12.29
CA SER A 190 -12.30 0.43 10.89
C SER A 190 -12.75 1.54 9.94
N TYR A 191 -12.18 1.55 8.74
CA TYR A 191 -12.56 2.47 7.65
C TYR A 191 -14.09 2.47 7.43
N ASN A 192 -14.70 1.28 7.38
CA ASN A 192 -16.14 1.13 7.18
C ASN A 192 -16.96 1.70 8.34
N ALA A 193 -16.50 1.53 9.58
CA ALA A 193 -17.18 2.07 10.76
C ALA A 193 -17.17 3.60 10.78
N ILE A 194 -16.08 4.24 10.32
CA ILE A 194 -15.99 5.71 10.19
C ILE A 194 -17.02 6.22 9.20
N PHE A 195 -17.12 5.61 8.02
CA PHE A 195 -18.10 6.02 7.01
C PHE A 195 -19.54 5.71 7.44
N GLU A 196 -19.79 4.57 8.09
CA GLU A 196 -21.12 4.24 8.59
C GLU A 196 -21.58 5.23 9.67
N ALA A 197 -20.71 5.61 10.60
CA ALA A 197 -21.04 6.58 11.64
C ALA A 197 -21.44 7.94 11.05
N GLU A 198 -20.69 8.45 10.07
CA GLU A 198 -21.03 9.72 9.42
C GLU A 198 -22.27 9.63 8.52
N TYR A 199 -22.52 8.48 7.90
CA TYR A 199 -23.76 8.23 7.16
C TYR A 199 -24.98 8.31 8.07
N GLN A 200 -24.93 7.67 9.25
CA GLN A 200 -26.02 7.72 10.23
C GLN A 200 -26.25 9.15 10.74
N ARG A 201 -25.18 9.90 11.04
CA ARG A 201 -25.30 11.31 11.42
C ARG A 201 -25.96 12.16 10.35
N ALA A 202 -25.63 11.95 9.08
CA ALA A 202 -26.25 12.67 7.98
C ALA A 202 -27.75 12.32 7.82
N LEU A 203 -28.16 11.09 8.15
CA LEU A 203 -29.57 10.72 8.18
C LEU A 203 -30.31 11.35 9.36
N GLU A 204 -29.70 11.40 10.54
CA GLU A 204 -30.25 12.07 11.73
C GLU A 204 -30.43 13.58 11.50
N GLU A 205 -29.46 14.24 10.86
CA GLU A 205 -29.55 15.66 10.50
C GLU A 205 -30.71 15.94 9.54
N LEU A 206 -30.88 15.09 8.51
CA LEU A 206 -31.99 15.17 7.57
C LEU A 206 -33.36 14.91 8.25
N ALA A 207 -33.40 13.99 9.21
CA ALA A 207 -34.61 13.70 10.00
C ALA A 207 -34.95 14.84 10.98
N GLY A 208 -33.94 15.52 11.54
CA GLY A 208 -34.13 16.67 12.42
C GLY A 208 -34.59 17.93 11.68
N GLU A 209 -34.17 18.11 10.43
CA GLU A 209 -34.59 19.24 9.59
C GLU A 209 -36.03 19.11 9.08
N THR A 210 -36.59 17.90 9.09
CA THR A 210 -37.98 17.60 8.68
C THR A 210 -39.00 17.66 9.83
N THR A 211 -38.57 17.85 11.09
CA THR A 211 -39.47 18.21 12.20
C THR A 211 -39.79 19.72 12.18
N PRO A 212 -41.05 20.14 11.91
CA PRO A 212 -41.34 21.55 11.63
C PRO A 212 -41.12 22.47 12.83
N LYS A 213 -40.33 23.52 12.61
CA LYS A 213 -40.42 24.82 13.31
C LYS A 213 -41.72 25.53 12.87
N GLU A 214 -42.86 24.92 13.17
CA GLU A 214 -44.20 25.40 12.82
C GLU A 214 -45.13 25.27 14.04
N ALA A 215 -44.80 26.01 15.10
CA ALA A 215 -45.70 26.25 16.24
C ALA A 215 -45.32 27.58 16.91
N SER A 216 -45.40 28.68 16.15
CA SER A 216 -45.51 30.02 16.71
C SER A 216 -46.08 30.97 15.67
N THR A 217 -47.30 30.69 15.24
CA THR A 217 -48.18 31.73 14.69
C THR A 217 -49.02 32.23 15.85
N ASP A 218 -48.61 33.38 16.37
CA ASP A 218 -49.33 34.20 17.34
C ASP A 218 -50.70 34.59 16.76
N PRO A 219 -51.84 34.38 17.45
CA PRO A 219 -53.13 34.84 16.97
C PRO A 219 -53.31 36.34 17.24
N PRO A 220 -53.94 37.12 16.35
CA PRO A 220 -54.14 38.54 16.57
C PRO A 220 -55.20 38.77 17.66
N LYS A 221 -54.90 39.69 18.58
CA LYS A 221 -55.90 40.42 19.38
C LYS A 221 -55.69 41.91 19.19
#